data_AF-A0A7W1WSM2-F1
#
_entry.id   AF-A0A7W1WSM2-F1
#
_cell.length_a   1.000
_cell.length_b   1.000
_cell.length_c   1.000
_cell.angle_alpha   90.00
_cell.angle_beta   90.00
_cell.angle_gamma   90.00
#
_symmetry.space_group_name_H-M   'P 1'
#
loop_
_entity.id
_entity.type
_entity.pdbx_description
1 polymer ?
#
loop_
_entity_poly.entity_id
_entity_poly.type
_entity_poly.pdbx_seq_one_letter_code
_entity_poly.pdbx_strand_id
1 'polypeptide(L)'
;MKNLLLSAEATYAKNVLRVQKYHQRLARMREAYRAWVVSVITKTKPAFITIEKLHVHGMKKNRHLAKSVSDQGFYDFKMKLLNTCRKMGIKLREVSSFYPSNKTCSCCGHKKSISPCLNGCFVVNSVDVKETET
;
A
#
# COMPACT_ATOMS: atom_id res chain seq x y z
N MET A 1 -34.20 -0.93 -41.11
CA MET A 1 -33.67 -0.09 -39.99
C MET A 1 -33.61 -0.81 -38.64
N LYS A 2 -34.66 -1.53 -38.19
CA LYS A 2 -34.69 -2.19 -36.86
C LYS A 2 -33.53 -3.18 -36.59
N ASN A 3 -33.10 -3.97 -37.57
CA ASN A 3 -31.98 -4.92 -37.43
C ASN A 3 -30.60 -4.27 -37.23
N LEU A 4 -30.41 -3.01 -37.65
CA LEU A 4 -29.13 -2.30 -37.51
C LEU A 4 -28.94 -1.72 -36.10
N LEU A 5 -30.04 -1.32 -35.45
CA LEU A 5 -30.01 -0.84 -34.06
C LEU A 5 -29.80 -2.00 -33.07
N LEU A 6 -30.48 -3.13 -33.29
CA LEU A 6 -30.31 -4.35 -32.50
C LEU A 6 -28.86 -4.89 -32.52
N SER A 7 -28.17 -4.79 -33.66
CA SER A 7 -26.77 -5.23 -33.77
C SER A 7 -25.78 -4.26 -33.12
N ALA A 8 -26.06 -2.95 -33.14
CA ALA A 8 -25.26 -1.94 -32.45
C ALA A 8 -25.35 -2.08 -30.92
N GLU A 9 -26.55 -2.30 -30.37
CA GLU A 9 -26.77 -2.56 -28.94
C GLU A 9 -26.05 -3.82 -28.45
N ALA A 10 -26.15 -4.91 -29.23
CA ALA A 10 -25.43 -6.15 -28.95
C ALA A 10 -23.89 -5.96 -28.96
N THR A 11 -23.38 -5.06 -29.80
CA THR A 11 -21.94 -4.76 -29.89
C THR A 11 -21.48 -3.90 -28.71
N TYR A 12 -22.27 -2.90 -28.31
CA TYR A 12 -22.02 -2.11 -27.11
C TYR A 12 -21.98 -2.98 -25.85
N ALA A 13 -22.98 -3.85 -25.66
CA ALA A 13 -23.04 -4.78 -24.53
C ALA A 13 -21.81 -5.70 -24.45
N LYS A 14 -21.36 -6.23 -25.60
CA LYS A 14 -20.12 -7.03 -25.69
C LYS A 14 -18.89 -6.22 -25.25
N ASN A 15 -18.78 -4.96 -25.66
CA ASN A 15 -17.66 -4.10 -25.28
C ASN A 15 -17.67 -3.77 -23.78
N VAL A 16 -18.84 -3.49 -23.20
CA VAL A 16 -19.00 -3.27 -21.75
C VAL A 16 -18.54 -4.50 -20.97
N LEU A 17 -18.97 -5.70 -21.36
CA LEU A 17 -18.53 -6.95 -20.73
C LEU A 17 -17.01 -7.15 -20.85
N ARG A 18 -16.42 -6.79 -21.98
CA ARG A 18 -14.96 -6.88 -22.19
C ARG A 18 -14.21 -5.96 -21.25
N VAL A 19 -14.65 -4.71 -21.11
CA VAL A 19 -14.08 -3.72 -20.17
C VAL A 19 -14.21 -4.20 -18.72
N GLN A 20 -15.38 -4.72 -18.33
CA GLN A 20 -15.59 -5.29 -16.99
C GLN A 20 -14.64 -6.44 -16.67
N LYS A 21 -14.41 -7.35 -17.62
CA LYS A 21 -13.43 -8.45 -17.46
C LYS A 21 -12.01 -7.93 -17.23
N TYR A 22 -11.59 -6.88 -17.93
CA TYR A 22 -10.28 -6.25 -17.69
C TYR A 22 -10.20 -5.63 -16.30
N HIS A 23 -11.22 -4.89 -15.86
CA HIS A 23 -11.25 -4.31 -14.51
C HIS A 23 -11.22 -5.39 -13.43
N GLN A 24 -11.95 -6.50 -13.60
CA GLN A 24 -11.92 -7.63 -12.68
C GLN A 24 -10.53 -8.27 -12.62
N ARG A 25 -9.87 -8.47 -13.77
CA ARG A 25 -8.51 -8.99 -13.83
C ARG A 25 -7.52 -8.08 -13.09
N LEU A 26 -7.57 -6.77 -13.33
CA LEU A 26 -6.71 -5.80 -12.65
C LEU A 26 -6.98 -5.74 -11.14
N ALA A 27 -8.25 -5.88 -10.71
CA ALA A 27 -8.59 -5.96 -9.30
C ALA A 27 -7.98 -7.20 -8.64
N ARG A 28 -8.10 -8.38 -9.28
CA ARG A 28 -7.50 -9.63 -8.80
C ARG A 28 -5.97 -9.55 -8.73
N MET A 29 -5.32 -8.97 -9.74
CA MET A 29 -3.86 -8.79 -9.74
C MET A 29 -3.41 -7.87 -8.59
N ARG A 30 -4.11 -6.76 -8.37
CA ARG A 30 -3.82 -5.85 -7.24
C ARG A 30 -4.05 -6.54 -5.89
N GLU A 31 -5.08 -7.36 -5.78
CA GLU A 31 -5.36 -8.12 -4.57
C GLU A 31 -4.27 -9.16 -4.28
N ALA A 32 -3.87 -9.92 -5.29
CA ALA A 32 -2.79 -10.90 -5.21
C ALA A 32 -1.47 -10.24 -4.83
N TYR A 33 -1.16 -9.07 -5.42
CA TYR A 33 0.02 -8.28 -5.06
C TYR A 33 0.01 -7.89 -3.57
N ARG A 34 -1.10 -7.36 -3.05
CA ARG A 34 -1.22 -7.03 -1.61
C ARG A 34 -0.99 -8.25 -0.73
N ALA A 35 -1.58 -9.39 -1.07
CA ALA A 35 -1.40 -10.64 -0.32
C ALA A 35 0.05 -11.13 -0.38
N TRP A 36 0.69 -11.02 -1.55
CA TRP A 36 2.10 -11.37 -1.73
C TRP A 36 3.02 -10.48 -0.90
N VAL A 37 2.82 -9.15 -0.91
CA VAL A 37 3.61 -8.22 -0.07
C VAL A 37 3.47 -8.57 1.41
N VAL A 38 2.25 -8.82 1.90
CA VAL A 38 2.03 -9.23 3.30
C VAL A 38 2.77 -10.54 3.59
N SER A 39 2.68 -11.53 2.70
CA SER A 39 3.38 -12.81 2.85
C SER A 39 4.90 -12.60 2.96
N VAL A 40 5.49 -11.81 2.06
CA VAL A 40 6.92 -11.48 2.07
C VAL A 40 7.35 -10.84 3.39
N ILE A 41 6.60 -9.85 3.87
CA ILE A 41 6.89 -9.17 5.15
C ILE A 41 6.82 -10.14 6.33
N THR A 42 5.83 -11.03 6.33
CA THR A 42 5.62 -11.95 7.47
C THR A 42 6.53 -13.18 7.42
N LYS A 43 7.07 -13.53 6.25
CA LYS A 43 7.95 -14.69 6.07
C LYS A 43 9.24 -14.58 6.87
N THR A 44 9.74 -13.36 7.08
CA THR A 44 10.94 -13.09 7.89
C THR A 44 10.68 -13.25 9.41
N LYS A 45 9.44 -13.51 9.84
CA LYS A 45 9.03 -13.69 11.24
C LYS A 45 9.63 -12.64 12.21
N PRO A 46 9.42 -11.34 11.95
CA PRO A 46 9.93 -10.32 12.84
C PRO A 46 9.22 -10.34 14.20
N ALA A 47 9.93 -9.93 15.26
CA ALA A 47 9.37 -9.82 16.60
C ALA A 47 8.21 -8.82 16.67
N PHE A 48 8.32 -7.71 15.93
CA PHE A 48 7.23 -6.74 15.77
C PHE A 48 7.30 -6.03 14.42
N ILE A 49 6.14 -5.61 13.94
CA ILE A 49 6.00 -4.83 12.71
C ILE A 49 5.43 -3.47 13.09
N THR A 50 6.02 -2.42 12.54
CA THR A 50 5.62 -1.05 12.82
C THR A 50 5.05 -0.41 11.55
N ILE A 51 3.81 0.10 11.61
CA ILE A 51 3.16 0.78 10.49
C ILE A 51 2.86 2.23 10.86
N GLU A 52 3.14 3.13 9.92
CA GLU A 52 2.74 4.52 10.04
C GLU A 52 1.24 4.71 9.81
N LYS A 53 0.61 5.50 10.69
CA LYS A 53 -0.77 5.91 10.49
C LYS A 53 -0.82 6.93 9.34
N LEU A 54 -1.25 6.51 8.15
CA LEU A 54 -1.44 7.42 7.02
C LEU A 54 -2.82 8.11 7.08
N HIS A 55 -2.88 9.42 6.83
CA HIS A 55 -4.16 10.16 6.77
C HIS A 55 -4.85 9.96 5.40
N VAL A 56 -5.27 8.71 5.13
CA VAL A 56 -5.86 8.30 3.84
C VAL A 56 -7.09 9.14 3.47
N HIS A 57 -7.93 9.47 4.45
CA HIS A 57 -9.12 10.30 4.20
C HIS A 57 -8.77 11.68 3.64
N GLY A 58 -7.77 12.35 4.21
CA GLY A 58 -7.28 13.64 3.68
C GLY A 58 -6.66 13.49 2.29
N MET A 59 -5.88 12.44 2.06
CA MET A 59 -5.25 12.20 0.75
C MET A 59 -6.27 11.93 -0.35
N LYS A 60 -7.40 11.28 -0.02
CA LYS A 60 -8.51 11.06 -0.96
C LYS A 60 -9.26 12.33 -1.34
N LYS A 61 -9.16 13.41 -0.56
CA LYS A 61 -9.76 14.72 -0.92
C LYS A 61 -8.96 15.45 -2.00
N ASN A 62 -7.68 15.14 -2.16
CA ASN A 62 -6.85 15.74 -3.21
C ASN A 62 -7.13 15.06 -4.56
N ARG A 63 -7.67 15.80 -5.52
CA ARG A 63 -8.02 15.33 -6.87
C ARG A 63 -6.85 14.62 -7.59
N HIS A 64 -5.62 15.06 -7.38
CA HIS A 64 -4.45 14.47 -8.04
C HIS A 64 -4.01 13.14 -7.39
N LEU A 65 -4.25 12.97 -6.09
CA LEU A 65 -3.82 11.79 -5.33
C LEU A 65 -4.94 10.76 -5.15
N ALA A 66 -6.20 11.18 -5.21
CA ALA A 66 -7.35 10.36 -4.85
C ALA A 66 -7.40 9.03 -5.61
N LYS A 67 -7.14 9.05 -6.92
CA LYS A 67 -7.12 7.85 -7.76
C LYS A 67 -6.01 6.90 -7.34
N SER A 68 -4.77 7.38 -7.30
CA SER A 68 -3.60 6.58 -6.93
C SER A 68 -3.71 6.00 -5.52
N VAL A 69 -4.17 6.79 -4.55
CA VAL A 69 -4.36 6.36 -3.15
C VAL A 69 -5.47 5.30 -3.04
N SER A 70 -6.55 5.45 -3.80
CA SER A 70 -7.63 4.46 -3.83
C SER A 70 -7.17 3.17 -4.48
N ASP A 71 -6.40 3.25 -5.56
CA ASP A 71 -5.88 2.09 -6.29
C ASP A 71 -4.89 1.25 -5.48
N GLN A 72 -4.14 1.86 -4.55
CA GLN A 72 -3.22 1.15 -3.65
C GLN A 72 -3.95 0.33 -2.56
N GLY A 73 -5.14 0.74 -2.13
CA GLY A 73 -5.95 -0.04 -1.18
C GLY A 73 -5.31 -0.20 0.20
N PHE A 74 -4.78 0.90 0.79
CA PHE A 74 -4.10 0.89 2.09
C PHE A 74 -4.91 0.26 3.24
N TYR A 75 -6.23 0.43 3.23
CA TYR A 75 -7.10 -0.17 4.25
C TYR A 75 -7.09 -1.70 4.17
N ASP A 76 -7.30 -2.27 2.98
CA ASP A 76 -7.26 -3.73 2.77
C ASP A 76 -5.89 -4.30 3.12
N PHE A 77 -4.82 -3.61 2.73
CA PHE A 77 -3.45 -4.00 3.06
C PHE A 77 -3.26 -4.08 4.57
N LYS A 78 -3.64 -3.02 5.31
CA LYS A 78 -3.56 -2.98 6.77
C LYS A 78 -4.35 -4.11 7.42
N MET A 79 -5.57 -4.39 6.95
CA MET A 79 -6.41 -5.47 7.48
C MET A 79 -5.83 -6.85 7.21
N LYS A 80 -5.30 -7.09 6.00
CA LYS A 80 -4.60 -8.34 5.66
C LYS A 80 -3.38 -8.55 6.55
N LEU A 81 -2.57 -7.50 6.74
CA LEU A 81 -1.40 -7.56 7.59
C LEU A 81 -1.77 -7.82 9.06
N LEU A 82 -2.75 -7.11 9.61
CA LEU A 82 -3.30 -7.36 10.95
C LEU A 82 -3.73 -8.82 11.14
N ASN A 83 -4.48 -9.36 10.18
CA ASN A 83 -4.96 -10.74 10.26
C ASN A 83 -3.82 -11.76 10.19
N THR A 84 -2.83 -11.56 9.32
CA THR A 84 -1.67 -12.46 9.24
C THR A 84 -0.80 -12.35 10.50
N CYS A 85 -0.56 -11.14 11.01
CA CYS A 85 0.17 -10.92 12.26
C CYS A 85 -0.51 -11.63 13.44
N ARG A 86 -1.84 -11.53 13.58
CA ARG A 86 -2.61 -12.26 14.60
C ARG A 86 -2.44 -13.77 14.50
N LYS A 87 -2.45 -14.32 13.28
CA LYS A 87 -2.25 -15.75 13.04
C LYS A 87 -0.83 -16.23 13.40
N MET A 88 0.17 -15.38 13.17
CA MET A 88 1.57 -15.72 13.42
C MET A 88 2.08 -15.30 14.81
N GLY A 89 1.25 -14.63 15.62
CA GLY A 89 1.65 -14.12 16.93
C GLY A 89 2.58 -12.89 16.87
N ILE A 90 2.67 -12.21 15.73
CA ILE A 90 3.55 -11.03 15.56
C ILE A 90 2.83 -9.78 16.07
N LYS A 91 3.50 -8.97 16.89
CA LYS A 91 2.93 -7.72 17.41
C LYS A 91 2.97 -6.64 16.35
N LEU A 92 1.80 -6.13 15.94
CA LEU A 92 1.69 -4.97 15.05
C LEU A 92 1.54 -3.69 15.86
N ARG A 93 2.40 -2.69 15.63
CA ARG A 93 2.38 -1.38 16.27
C ARG A 93 2.04 -0.29 15.25
N GLU A 94 1.13 0.60 15.61
CA GLU A 94 0.82 1.78 14.80
C GLU A 94 1.48 3.01 15.41
N VAL A 95 2.20 3.78 14.58
CA VAL A 95 2.88 5.00 15.00
C VAL A 95 2.20 6.22 14.40
N SER A 96 2.19 7.33 15.14
CA SER A 96 1.63 8.59 14.68
C SER A 96 2.33 9.09 13.41
N SER A 97 1.58 9.77 12.53
CA SER A 97 2.07 10.36 11.28
C SER A 97 3.15 11.44 11.47
N PHE A 98 3.32 11.96 12.69
CA PHE A 98 4.35 12.95 13.05
C PHE A 98 5.67 12.30 13.51
N TYR A 99 5.77 10.96 13.46
CA TYR A 99 7.02 10.27 13.73
C TYR A 99 8.04 10.58 12.63
N PRO A 100 9.23 11.09 12.94
CA PRO A 100 10.17 11.61 11.94
C PRO A 100 10.97 10.49 11.26
N SER A 101 10.37 9.38 10.86
CA SER A 101 11.05 8.27 10.14
C SER A 101 11.72 8.77 8.85
N ASN A 102 10.99 9.55 8.04
CA ASN A 102 11.46 10.10 6.77
C ASN A 102 12.31 11.38 6.90
N LYS A 103 12.55 11.83 8.12
CA LYS A 103 13.42 12.98 8.41
C LYS A 103 14.61 12.58 9.24
N THR A 104 14.69 11.35 9.74
CA THR A 104 15.77 10.91 10.62
C THR A 104 16.61 9.88 9.89
N CYS A 105 17.92 10.11 9.82
CA CYS A 105 18.81 9.12 9.22
C CYS A 105 18.85 7.84 10.05
N SER A 106 18.67 6.68 9.41
CA SER A 106 18.75 5.37 10.09
C SER A 106 20.13 5.09 10.69
N CYS A 107 21.20 5.56 10.03
CA CYS A 107 22.58 5.37 10.49
C CYS A 107 23.01 6.39 11.55
N CYS A 108 22.68 7.68 11.36
CA CYS A 108 23.24 8.77 12.18
C CYS A 108 22.24 9.39 13.18
N GLY A 109 20.96 9.01 13.16
CA GLY A 109 19.91 9.59 14.03
C GLY A 109 19.64 11.08 13.78
N HIS A 110 20.30 11.69 12.80
CA HIS A 110 20.21 13.12 12.52
C HIS A 110 18.87 13.46 11.84
N LYS A 111 18.15 14.42 12.40
CA LYS A 111 16.95 14.99 11.78
C LYS A 111 17.35 15.95 10.68
N LYS A 112 16.81 15.78 9.48
CA LYS A 112 17.08 16.56 8.27
C LYS A 112 16.79 18.05 8.55
N SER A 113 17.82 18.82 8.85
CA SER A 113 17.79 20.28 8.98
C SER A 113 18.66 20.89 7.88
N ILE A 114 18.11 21.07 6.67
CA ILE A 114 18.70 21.78 5.51
C ILE A 114 20.07 21.27 4.98
N SER A 115 20.85 20.53 5.77
CA SER A 115 22.16 19.99 5.48
C SER A 115 22.09 18.46 5.26
N PRO A 116 22.77 17.91 4.23
CA PRO A 116 22.90 16.47 4.05
C PRO A 116 23.68 15.81 5.21
N CYS A 117 23.30 14.62 5.68
CA CYS A 117 24.15 13.85 6.61
C CYS A 117 25.45 13.51 5.83
N LEU A 118 26.61 13.94 6.34
CA LEU A 118 27.93 13.92 5.69
C LEU A 118 28.38 12.52 5.21
N ASN A 119 27.71 11.46 5.64
CA ASN A 119 28.06 10.06 5.38
C ASN A 119 27.30 9.42 4.20
N GLY A 120 26.67 10.20 3.30
CA GLY A 120 25.98 9.67 2.11
C GLY A 120 24.78 8.76 2.43
N CYS A 121 24.22 8.85 3.64
CA CYS A 121 23.14 7.98 4.08
C CYS A 121 21.80 8.40 3.48
N PHE A 122 21.16 7.48 2.76
CA PHE A 122 19.82 7.67 2.23
C PHE A 122 18.79 7.68 3.37
N VAL A 123 17.84 8.60 3.25
CA VAL A 123 16.62 8.57 4.06
C VAL A 123 15.79 7.39 3.59
N VAL A 124 15.64 6.40 4.45
CA VAL A 124 14.80 5.24 4.20
C VAL A 124 13.33 5.58 4.53
N ASN A 125 12.43 5.27 3.60
CA ASN A 125 11.00 5.14 3.91
C ASN A 125 10.81 3.77 4.57
N SER A 126 11.20 3.63 5.84
CA SER A 126 11.14 2.34 6.51
C SER A 126 9.74 2.07 7.04
N VAL A 127 9.12 0.98 6.55
CA VAL A 127 8.44 0.07 7.48
C VAL A 127 9.56 -0.47 8.37
N ASP A 128 9.72 0.08 9.58
CA ASP A 128 10.74 -0.36 10.52
C ASP A 128 10.40 -1.77 11.03
N VAL A 129 10.90 -2.78 10.32
CA VAL A 129 11.00 -4.16 10.79
C VAL A 129 12.25 -4.22 11.66
N LYS A 130 12.10 -3.92 12.95
CA LYS A 130 13.21 -4.05 13.89
C LYS A 130 13.30 -5.52 14.30
N GLU A 131 14.34 -6.18 13.81
CA GLU A 131 14.87 -7.40 14.43
C GLU A 131 15.54 -6.95 15.74
N THR A 132 15.02 -7.39 16.88
CA THR A 132 15.76 -7.22 18.13
C THR A 132 16.73 -8.38 18.26
N GLU A 133 18.02 -8.04 18.30
CA GLU A 133 19.06 -8.89 18.87
C GLU A 133 18.59 -9.43 20.23
N THR A 134 18.59 -10.75 20.35
CA THR A 134 18.74 -11.48 21.61
C THR A 134 20.12 -12.11 21.59
#